data_AF-L0P9J3-F1
#
_entry.id   AF-L0P9J3-F1
#
_cell.length_a   1.000
_cell.length_b   1.000
_cell.length_c   1.000
_cell.angle_alpha   90.00
_cell.angle_beta   90.00
_cell.angle_gamma   90.00
#
_symmetry.space_group_name_H-M   'P 1'
#
loop_
_entity.id
_entity.type
_entity.pdbx_description
1 polymer ?
#
loop_
_entity_poly.entity_id
_entity_poly.type
_entity_poly.pdbx_seq_one_letter_code
_entity_poly.pdbx_strand_id
1 'polypeptide(L)'
;AAIDTRIFHESTQKTEALYSRLVSTKKGKKFSTIMKKRLEKLGINKTDPNDLSFEEIEKFSRLDIDPNTITWQRVLDVNDRFLRKITIGQSSTEKGLERISGFDISVASECMAVLALANDMKDLRERLGNMIVASSRSGSFVTVDDIGVSGALAVLMKDALKPNLMQSIEGTPVFVHAGPFANIAHGNSSILADRIALKLAGIEDDETREKDAGYVVTEAGFGADAGLEKFFDIKTRVSGLSPDAVVLVATVKALKLHGGGPEVCLFNFF
;
A
#
# COMPACT_ATOMS: atom_id res chain seq x y z
N ALA A 1 -10.34 9.94 5.78
CA ALA A 1 -9.91 11.34 5.94
C ALA A 1 -9.98 12.07 4.61
N ALA A 2 -8.99 11.96 3.71
CA ALA A 2 -8.99 12.70 2.44
C ALA A 2 -10.22 12.41 1.55
N ILE A 3 -10.69 11.16 1.51
CA ILE A 3 -11.92 10.75 0.81
C ILE A 3 -13.13 11.53 1.33
N ASP A 4 -13.34 11.51 2.65
CA ASP A 4 -14.49 12.15 3.30
C ASP A 4 -14.44 13.68 3.13
N THR A 5 -13.26 14.29 3.30
CA THR A 5 -13.04 15.72 3.05
C THR A 5 -13.34 16.09 1.60
N ARG A 6 -12.98 15.23 0.64
CA ARG A 6 -13.27 15.46 -0.78
C ARG A 6 -14.77 15.45 -1.05
N ILE A 7 -15.49 14.45 -0.54
CA ILE A 7 -16.96 14.36 -0.64
C ILE A 7 -17.64 15.58 -0.02
N PHE A 8 -17.21 16.01 1.17
CA PHE A 8 -17.74 17.19 1.84
C PHE A 8 -17.53 18.47 1.04
N HIS A 9 -16.33 18.70 0.49
CA HIS A 9 -16.06 19.90 -0.29
C HIS A 9 -16.77 19.90 -1.64
N GLU A 10 -16.86 18.76 -2.33
CA GLU A 10 -17.61 18.66 -3.59
C GLU A 10 -19.10 18.92 -3.37
N SER A 11 -19.71 18.40 -2.31
CA SER A 11 -21.15 18.61 -2.04
C SER A 11 -21.50 20.04 -1.60
N THR A 12 -20.55 20.79 -1.04
CA THR A 12 -20.82 22.10 -0.42
C THR A 12 -20.32 23.31 -1.21
N GLN A 13 -19.44 23.13 -2.18
CA GLN A 13 -18.80 24.22 -2.92
C GLN A 13 -19.22 24.26 -4.39
N LYS A 14 -19.25 25.47 -4.94
CA LYS A 14 -19.39 25.68 -6.39
C LYS A 14 -18.13 25.22 -7.12
N THR A 15 -18.30 24.80 -8.36
CA THR A 15 -17.25 24.20 -9.19
C THR A 15 -16.04 25.14 -9.37
N GLU A 16 -16.27 26.43 -9.58
CA GLU A 16 -15.22 27.44 -9.77
C GLU A 16 -14.40 27.67 -8.48
N ALA A 17 -15.08 27.65 -7.33
CA ALA A 17 -14.44 27.77 -6.03
C ALA A 17 -13.59 26.53 -5.72
N LEU A 18 -14.05 25.35 -6.13
CA LEU A 18 -13.29 24.10 -5.95
C LEU A 18 -12.08 24.05 -6.88
N TYR A 19 -12.25 24.43 -8.15
CA TYR A 19 -11.16 24.50 -9.13
C TYR A 19 -10.07 25.48 -8.71
N SER A 20 -10.42 26.70 -8.29
CA SER A 20 -9.44 27.71 -7.85
C SER A 20 -8.63 27.32 -6.61
N ARG A 21 -9.15 26.40 -5.78
CA ARG A 21 -8.43 25.83 -4.64
C ARG A 21 -7.50 24.70 -5.04
N LEU A 22 -7.93 23.85 -5.98
CA LEU A 22 -7.10 22.78 -6.52
C LEU A 22 -5.96 23.34 -7.37
N VAL A 23 -6.29 24.27 -8.28
CA VAL A 23 -5.39 24.84 -9.27
C VAL A 23 -5.23 26.32 -8.98
N SER A 24 -4.01 26.74 -8.65
CA SER A 24 -3.71 28.15 -8.51
C SER A 24 -3.75 28.84 -9.87
N THR A 25 -4.74 29.71 -10.08
CA THR A 25 -4.92 30.51 -11.30
C THR A 25 -4.03 31.76 -11.36
N LYS A 26 -3.05 31.91 -10.44
CA LYS A 26 -2.10 33.03 -10.48
C LYS A 26 -1.18 32.90 -11.69
N LYS A 27 -0.97 34.01 -12.41
CA LYS A 27 -0.22 34.09 -13.68
C LYS A 27 1.09 33.28 -13.62
N GLY A 28 1.24 32.32 -14.54
CA GLY A 28 2.47 31.56 -14.77
C GLY A 28 2.59 30.19 -14.11
N LYS A 29 1.60 29.74 -13.33
CA LYS A 29 1.64 28.38 -12.73
C LYS A 29 1.01 27.33 -13.64
N LYS A 30 1.71 26.21 -13.80
CA LYS A 30 1.32 25.04 -14.60
C LYS A 30 0.66 23.97 -13.71
N PHE A 31 -0.11 23.07 -14.32
CA PHE A 31 -0.61 21.87 -13.64
C PHE A 31 0.54 21.08 -12.99
N SER A 32 0.32 20.60 -11.76
CA SER A 32 1.25 19.69 -11.09
C SER A 32 1.28 18.33 -11.78
N THR A 33 2.30 17.51 -11.51
CA THR A 33 2.43 16.17 -12.12
C THR A 33 1.21 15.28 -11.86
N ILE A 34 0.62 15.35 -10.66
CA ILE A 34 -0.59 14.57 -10.32
C ILE A 34 -1.79 15.07 -11.14
N MET A 35 -1.94 16.38 -11.28
CA MET A 35 -3.03 16.97 -12.06
C MET A 35 -2.93 16.62 -13.54
N LYS A 36 -1.71 16.52 -14.08
CA LYS A 36 -1.50 16.07 -15.47
C LYS A 36 -1.97 14.64 -15.67
N LYS A 37 -1.69 13.73 -14.74
CA LYS A 37 -2.23 12.35 -14.79
C LYS A 37 -3.76 12.33 -14.77
N ARG A 38 -4.38 13.19 -13.97
CA ARG A 38 -5.84 13.33 -13.94
C ARG A 38 -6.40 13.82 -15.27
N LEU A 39 -5.77 14.81 -15.90
CA LEU A 39 -6.15 15.33 -17.22
C LEU A 39 -6.00 14.26 -18.31
N GLU A 40 -4.90 13.51 -18.29
CA GLU A 40 -4.66 12.38 -19.19
C GLU A 40 -5.74 11.30 -19.04
N LYS A 41 -6.09 10.93 -17.80
CA LYS A 41 -7.18 10.00 -17.50
C LYS A 41 -8.55 10.49 -18.01
N LEU A 42 -8.73 11.81 -18.12
CA LEU A 42 -9.95 12.43 -18.65
C LEU A 42 -9.91 12.66 -20.17
N GLY A 43 -8.80 12.36 -20.84
CA GLY A 43 -8.62 12.64 -22.27
C GLY A 43 -8.47 14.13 -22.60
N ILE A 44 -8.05 14.94 -21.62
CA ILE A 44 -7.89 16.40 -21.78
C ILE A 44 -6.42 16.73 -22.05
N ASN A 45 -6.12 17.21 -23.26
CA ASN A 45 -4.75 17.52 -23.70
C ASN A 45 -4.30 18.97 -23.40
N LYS A 46 -5.13 19.75 -22.73
CA LYS A 46 -4.86 21.16 -22.42
C LYS A 46 -3.85 21.29 -21.29
N THR A 47 -2.89 22.21 -21.43
CA THR A 47 -1.78 22.36 -20.47
C THR A 47 -1.84 23.67 -19.67
N ASP A 48 -2.58 24.68 -20.13
CA ASP A 48 -2.85 25.90 -19.38
C ASP A 48 -4.12 25.74 -18.53
N PRO A 49 -4.07 26.01 -17.22
CA PRO A 49 -5.24 26.08 -16.36
C PRO A 49 -6.37 26.99 -16.83
N ASN A 50 -6.09 28.01 -17.64
CA ASN A 50 -7.10 28.97 -18.10
C ASN A 50 -7.81 28.54 -19.39
N ASP A 51 -7.30 27.50 -20.08
CA ASP A 51 -7.86 27.04 -21.36
C ASP A 51 -8.99 26.00 -21.18
N LEU A 52 -9.21 25.52 -19.96
CA LEU A 52 -10.27 24.56 -19.67
C LEU A 52 -11.65 25.22 -19.79
N SER A 53 -12.54 24.59 -20.53
CA SER A 53 -13.97 24.90 -20.56
C SER A 53 -14.61 24.58 -19.22
N PHE A 54 -15.81 25.13 -18.97
CA PHE A 54 -16.54 24.86 -17.74
C PHE A 54 -16.79 23.35 -17.51
N GLU A 55 -17.14 22.61 -18.55
CA GLU A 55 -17.36 21.15 -18.47
C GLU A 55 -16.08 20.38 -18.13
N GLU A 56 -14.94 20.79 -18.70
CA GLU A 56 -13.64 20.19 -18.38
C GLU A 56 -13.22 20.52 -16.94
N ILE A 57 -13.44 21.76 -16.49
CA ILE A 57 -13.19 22.17 -15.11
C ILE A 57 -14.03 21.33 -14.16
N GLU A 58 -15.31 21.13 -14.48
CA GLU A 58 -16.22 20.32 -13.67
C GLU A 58 -15.74 18.88 -13.54
N LYS A 59 -15.46 18.21 -14.67
CA LYS A 59 -14.96 16.83 -14.70
C LYS A 59 -13.59 16.65 -14.03
N PHE A 60 -12.72 17.64 -14.16
CA PHE A 60 -11.40 17.63 -13.52
C PHE A 60 -11.52 17.79 -12.00
N SER A 61 -12.39 18.71 -11.57
CA SER A 61 -12.50 19.13 -10.18
C SER A 61 -13.37 18.21 -9.34
N ARG A 62 -14.42 17.63 -9.93
CA ARG A 62 -15.36 16.74 -9.23
C ARG A 62 -15.03 15.29 -9.54
N LEU A 63 -14.69 14.54 -8.50
CA LEU A 63 -14.52 13.09 -8.60
C LEU A 63 -15.87 12.37 -8.51
N ASP A 64 -16.86 13.00 -7.88
CA ASP A 64 -18.22 12.49 -7.70
C ASP A 64 -18.24 11.06 -7.15
N ILE A 65 -17.47 10.86 -6.06
CA ILE A 65 -17.32 9.57 -5.39
C ILE A 65 -18.70 9.10 -4.91
N ASP A 66 -19.08 7.86 -5.26
CA ASP A 66 -20.22 7.19 -4.65
C ASP A 66 -19.82 6.64 -3.28
N PRO A 67 -20.39 7.16 -2.16
CA PRO A 67 -20.06 6.71 -0.82
C PRO A 67 -20.26 5.21 -0.58
N ASN A 68 -21.16 4.56 -1.33
CA ASN A 68 -21.44 3.13 -1.18
C ASN A 68 -20.37 2.24 -1.82
N THR A 69 -19.52 2.81 -2.69
CA THR A 69 -18.45 2.09 -3.39
C THR A 69 -17.08 2.28 -2.75
N ILE A 70 -16.99 3.02 -1.64
CA ILE A 70 -15.74 3.22 -0.91
C ILE A 70 -15.30 1.88 -0.31
N THR A 71 -14.23 1.33 -0.86
CA THR A 71 -13.59 0.10 -0.38
C THR A 71 -12.56 0.39 0.72
N TRP A 72 -12.09 1.64 0.80
CA TRP A 72 -11.00 2.03 1.69
C TRP A 72 -11.44 2.18 3.15
N GLN A 73 -10.94 1.29 4.01
CA GLN A 73 -11.12 1.36 5.46
C GLN A 73 -10.05 2.21 6.15
N ARG A 74 -10.29 2.52 7.43
CA ARG A 74 -9.27 3.12 8.30
C ARG A 74 -8.40 2.01 8.89
N VAL A 75 -7.28 2.37 9.50
CA VAL A 75 -6.40 1.39 10.14
C VAL A 75 -5.96 1.83 11.53
N LEU A 76 -5.78 0.85 12.41
CA LEU A 76 -5.24 1.00 13.76
C LEU A 76 -4.48 -0.26 14.13
N ASP A 77 -3.29 -0.13 14.73
CA ASP A 77 -2.49 -1.30 15.13
C ASP A 77 -2.81 -1.77 16.55
N VAL A 78 -4.08 -2.15 16.75
CA VAL A 78 -4.61 -2.66 18.03
C VAL A 78 -5.65 -3.74 17.73
N ASN A 79 -5.70 -4.78 18.56
CA ASN A 79 -6.73 -5.81 18.48
C ASN A 79 -8.06 -5.30 19.07
N ASP A 80 -8.78 -4.46 18.31
CA ASP A 80 -10.07 -3.91 18.72
C ASP A 80 -11.22 -4.38 17.81
N ARG A 81 -12.05 -5.29 18.34
CA ARG A 81 -13.16 -5.87 17.59
C ARG A 81 -14.35 -4.91 17.39
N PHE A 82 -14.50 -3.89 18.23
CA PHE A 82 -15.65 -2.97 18.16
C PHE A 82 -15.51 -1.96 17.02
N LEU A 83 -14.29 -1.74 16.52
CA LEU A 83 -14.03 -0.84 15.40
C LEU A 83 -14.29 -1.47 14.01
N ARG A 84 -14.64 -2.76 13.93
CA ARG A 84 -14.92 -3.46 12.66
C ARG A 84 -16.06 -2.81 11.86
N LYS A 85 -17.02 -2.17 12.54
CA LYS A 85 -18.11 -1.44 11.90
C LYS A 85 -18.54 -0.27 12.78
N ILE A 86 -18.41 0.93 12.23
CA ILE A 86 -18.71 2.20 12.89
C ILE A 86 -19.49 3.12 11.95
N THR A 87 -20.17 4.11 12.52
CA THR A 87 -20.71 5.25 11.78
C THR A 87 -19.80 6.46 11.98
N ILE A 88 -19.46 7.14 10.91
CA ILE A 88 -18.66 8.38 10.94
C ILE A 88 -19.49 9.56 10.46
N GLY A 89 -19.02 10.79 10.72
CA GLY A 89 -19.67 12.00 10.22
C GLY A 89 -20.84 12.50 11.06
N GLN A 90 -21.00 11.99 12.29
CA GLN A 90 -22.13 12.32 13.17
C GLN A 90 -22.09 13.73 13.78
N SER A 91 -20.99 14.46 13.60
CA SER A 91 -20.91 15.85 14.05
C SER A 91 -21.82 16.73 13.19
N SER A 92 -22.50 17.70 13.81
CA SER A 92 -23.34 18.67 13.12
C SER A 92 -22.57 19.49 12.06
N THR A 93 -21.26 19.61 12.22
CA THR A 93 -20.36 20.27 11.25
C THR A 93 -20.25 19.55 9.91
N GLU A 94 -20.53 18.25 9.88
CA GLU A 94 -20.43 17.41 8.67
C GLU A 94 -21.69 17.46 7.81
N LYS A 95 -22.67 18.32 8.18
CA LYS A 95 -23.87 18.62 7.39
C LYS A 95 -24.69 17.39 6.99
N GLY A 96 -24.76 16.39 7.90
CA GLY A 96 -25.52 15.16 7.68
C GLY A 96 -24.87 14.18 6.70
N LEU A 97 -23.61 14.38 6.32
CA LEU A 97 -22.84 13.44 5.49
C LEU A 97 -22.30 12.27 6.34
N GLU A 98 -23.23 11.51 6.92
CA GLU A 98 -22.92 10.30 7.68
C GLU A 98 -22.69 9.10 6.74
N ARG A 99 -21.79 8.20 7.12
CA ARG A 99 -21.63 6.91 6.44
C ARG A 99 -21.10 5.82 7.36
N ILE A 100 -21.29 4.58 6.93
CA ILE A 100 -20.68 3.41 7.57
C ILE A 100 -19.22 3.28 7.12
N SER A 101 -18.34 2.92 8.04
CA SER A 101 -16.93 2.60 7.83
C SER A 101 -16.50 1.53 8.84
N GLY A 102 -15.24 1.12 8.83
CA GLY A 102 -14.59 0.30 9.84
C GLY A 102 -13.09 0.58 9.91
N PHE A 103 -12.43 -0.14 10.81
CA PHE A 103 -11.00 -0.20 10.94
C PHE A 103 -10.50 -1.62 10.70
N ASP A 104 -9.41 -1.73 9.96
CA ASP A 104 -8.58 -2.92 9.87
C ASP A 104 -7.31 -2.76 10.71
N ILE A 105 -6.65 -3.88 11.03
CA ILE A 105 -5.32 -3.82 11.64
C ILE A 105 -4.30 -3.28 10.62
N SER A 106 -3.33 -2.48 11.06
CA SER A 106 -2.42 -1.74 10.16
C SER A 106 -1.70 -2.62 9.11
N VAL A 107 -1.32 -3.84 9.47
CA VAL A 107 -0.67 -4.81 8.57
C VAL A 107 -1.56 -5.31 7.42
N ALA A 108 -2.89 -5.13 7.54
CA ALA A 108 -3.85 -5.45 6.49
C ALA A 108 -3.96 -4.35 5.42
N SER A 109 -3.38 -3.17 5.65
CA SER A 109 -3.45 -2.04 4.73
C SER A 109 -2.79 -2.35 3.39
N GLU A 110 -3.40 -1.91 2.28
CA GLU A 110 -2.75 -1.92 0.97
C GLU A 110 -1.44 -1.11 0.99
N CYS A 111 -1.34 -0.06 1.82
CA CYS A 111 -0.09 0.68 2.03
C CYS A 111 1.06 -0.23 2.51
N MET A 112 0.77 -1.23 3.37
CA MET A 112 1.77 -2.20 3.84
C MET A 112 2.21 -3.14 2.70
N ALA A 113 1.26 -3.60 1.88
CA ALA A 113 1.58 -4.43 0.72
C ALA A 113 2.41 -3.66 -0.32
N VAL A 114 2.07 -2.39 -0.56
CA VAL A 114 2.83 -1.48 -1.44
C VAL A 114 4.24 -1.22 -0.89
N LEU A 115 4.37 -0.98 0.42
CA LEU A 115 5.67 -0.81 1.09
C LEU A 115 6.56 -2.04 0.91
N ALA A 116 5.99 -3.24 1.06
CA ALA A 116 6.73 -4.49 0.90
C ALA A 116 7.14 -4.76 -0.56
N LEU A 117 6.36 -4.32 -1.55
CA LEU A 117 6.65 -4.58 -2.98
C LEU A 117 7.37 -3.43 -3.71
N ALA A 118 7.62 -2.30 -3.05
CA ALA A 118 8.30 -1.17 -3.67
C ALA A 118 9.81 -1.43 -3.84
N ASN A 119 10.34 -1.09 -5.01
CA ASN A 119 11.77 -1.18 -5.31
C ASN A 119 12.55 0.07 -4.90
N ASP A 120 11.91 1.24 -4.96
CA ASP A 120 12.49 2.52 -4.60
C ASP A 120 11.39 3.56 -4.29
N MET A 121 11.79 4.79 -3.96
CA MET A 121 10.86 5.86 -3.60
C MET A 121 9.93 6.29 -4.75
N LYS A 122 10.40 6.19 -6.01
CA LYS A 122 9.60 6.54 -7.19
C LYS A 122 8.54 5.47 -7.43
N ASP A 123 8.93 4.19 -7.37
CA ASP A 123 8.04 3.03 -7.47
C ASP A 123 7.01 3.04 -6.33
N LEU A 124 7.44 3.31 -5.09
CA LEU A 124 6.54 3.46 -3.94
C LEU A 124 5.45 4.51 -4.21
N ARG A 125 5.86 5.71 -4.64
CA ARG A 125 4.92 6.81 -4.92
C ARG A 125 3.95 6.46 -6.04
N GLU A 126 4.42 5.80 -7.08
CA GLU A 126 3.59 5.38 -8.22
C GLU A 126 2.54 4.36 -7.80
N ARG A 127 2.96 3.32 -7.06
CA ARG A 127 2.04 2.30 -6.50
C ARG A 127 1.01 2.92 -5.56
N LEU A 128 1.45 3.79 -4.64
CA LEU A 128 0.54 4.51 -3.74
C LEU A 128 -0.48 5.36 -4.53
N GLY A 129 -0.05 6.00 -5.62
CA GLY A 129 -0.95 6.80 -6.47
C GLY A 129 -1.97 5.98 -7.25
N ASN A 130 -1.64 4.74 -7.59
CA ASN A 130 -2.49 3.83 -8.37
C ASN A 130 -3.53 3.07 -7.53
N MET A 131 -3.43 3.09 -6.19
CA MET A 131 -4.40 2.42 -5.31
C MET A 131 -5.81 2.98 -5.56
N ILE A 132 -6.78 2.09 -5.73
CA ILE A 132 -8.19 2.41 -5.97
C ILE A 132 -8.90 2.50 -4.62
N VAL A 133 -9.58 3.61 -4.37
CA VAL A 133 -10.23 3.85 -3.06
C VAL A 133 -11.75 3.83 -3.11
N ALA A 134 -12.33 4.09 -4.29
CA ALA A 134 -13.76 4.11 -4.55
C ALA A 134 -14.05 4.12 -6.06
N SER A 135 -15.33 4.11 -6.42
CA SER A 135 -15.81 4.45 -7.76
C SER A 135 -16.59 5.76 -7.73
N SER A 136 -16.59 6.49 -8.84
CA SER A 136 -17.52 7.60 -9.06
C SER A 136 -18.93 7.07 -9.31
N ARG A 137 -19.94 7.95 -9.22
CA ARG A 137 -21.32 7.60 -9.60
C ARG A 137 -21.46 7.23 -11.09
N SER A 138 -20.53 7.69 -11.92
CA SER A 138 -20.42 7.29 -13.33
C SER A 138 -19.71 5.94 -13.55
N GLY A 139 -19.29 5.25 -12.48
CA GLY A 139 -18.63 3.95 -12.53
C GLY A 139 -17.12 4.01 -12.83
N SER A 140 -16.51 5.19 -12.88
CA SER A 140 -15.07 5.33 -13.07
C SER A 140 -14.33 5.09 -11.76
N PHE A 141 -13.23 4.33 -11.78
CA PHE A 141 -12.40 4.15 -10.59
C PHE A 141 -11.79 5.47 -10.14
N VAL A 142 -11.76 5.71 -8.83
CA VAL A 142 -11.10 6.86 -8.20
C VAL A 142 -9.86 6.37 -7.47
N THR A 143 -8.70 6.91 -7.83
CA THR A 143 -7.42 6.53 -7.24
C THR A 143 -6.95 7.55 -6.19
N VAL A 144 -5.91 7.19 -5.45
CA VAL A 144 -5.22 8.10 -4.52
C VAL A 144 -4.62 9.32 -5.24
N ASP A 145 -4.12 9.15 -6.47
CA ASP A 145 -3.66 10.27 -7.31
C ASP A 145 -4.82 11.21 -7.66
N ASP A 146 -6.01 10.69 -7.97
CA ASP A 146 -7.19 11.53 -8.26
C ASP A 146 -7.58 12.41 -7.05
N ILE A 147 -7.44 11.88 -5.83
CA ILE A 147 -7.68 12.63 -4.58
C ILE A 147 -6.57 13.66 -4.30
N GLY A 148 -5.37 13.45 -4.86
CA GLY A 148 -4.25 14.38 -4.76
C GLY A 148 -3.34 14.18 -3.54
N VAL A 149 -3.36 12.99 -2.91
CA VAL A 149 -2.64 12.74 -1.64
C VAL A 149 -1.45 11.77 -1.75
N SER A 150 -1.15 11.24 -2.94
CA SER A 150 -0.02 10.32 -3.15
C SER A 150 1.33 10.87 -2.71
N GLY A 151 1.59 12.16 -2.97
CA GLY A 151 2.81 12.82 -2.54
C GLY A 151 2.93 12.92 -1.02
N ALA A 152 1.83 13.22 -0.32
CA ALA A 152 1.80 13.29 1.13
C ALA A 152 2.01 11.89 1.76
N LEU A 153 1.37 10.86 1.20
CA LEU A 153 1.59 9.47 1.62
C LEU A 153 3.04 9.04 1.43
N ALA A 154 3.65 9.34 0.28
CA ALA A 154 5.05 9.01 0.02
C ALA A 154 6.00 9.71 1.01
N VAL A 155 5.69 10.95 1.42
CA VAL A 155 6.48 11.65 2.45
C VAL A 155 6.36 10.96 3.81
N LEU A 156 5.15 10.55 4.23
CA LEU A 156 4.95 9.81 5.48
C LEU A 156 5.65 8.44 5.47
N MET A 157 5.73 7.80 4.31
CA MET A 157 6.40 6.52 4.13
C MET A 157 7.91 6.65 3.85
N LYS A 158 8.46 7.88 3.78
CA LYS A 158 9.83 8.11 3.32
C LYS A 158 10.87 7.34 4.14
N ASP A 159 10.77 7.46 5.45
CA ASP A 159 11.69 6.79 6.36
C ASP A 159 11.26 5.34 6.63
N ALA A 160 9.95 5.08 6.60
CA ALA A 160 9.41 3.73 6.70
C ALA A 160 9.81 2.82 5.54
N LEU A 161 10.28 3.36 4.41
CA LEU A 161 10.83 2.58 3.29
C LEU A 161 12.22 1.99 3.60
N LYS A 162 12.94 2.51 4.59
CA LYS A 162 14.30 2.07 4.90
C LYS A 162 14.26 0.80 5.78
N PRO A 163 14.87 -0.31 5.35
CA PRO A 163 14.95 -1.52 6.17
C PRO A 163 15.67 -1.30 7.51
N ASN A 164 15.15 -1.92 8.57
CA ASN A 164 15.77 -1.86 9.90
C ASN A 164 16.82 -2.95 10.04
N LEU A 165 18.07 -2.57 10.30
CA LEU A 165 19.15 -3.51 10.60
C LEU A 165 19.15 -3.85 12.10
N MET A 166 19.14 -5.14 12.39
CA MET A 166 19.22 -5.74 13.71
C MET A 166 20.28 -6.84 13.70
N GLN A 167 20.39 -7.59 14.79
CA GLN A 167 21.28 -8.76 14.88
C GLN A 167 20.60 -9.93 15.60
N SER A 168 21.03 -11.14 15.27
CA SER A 168 20.71 -12.36 16.02
C SER A 168 21.47 -12.39 17.36
N ILE A 169 21.18 -13.39 18.20
CA ILE A 169 21.89 -13.60 19.47
C ILE A 169 23.39 -13.89 19.24
N GLU A 170 23.75 -14.44 18.08
CA GLU A 170 25.13 -14.76 17.68
C GLU A 170 25.79 -13.62 16.88
N GLY A 171 25.14 -12.46 16.76
CA GLY A 171 25.67 -11.30 16.06
C GLY A 171 25.51 -11.33 14.53
N THR A 172 24.75 -12.29 13.99
CA THR A 172 24.43 -12.31 12.54
C THR A 172 23.52 -11.13 12.19
N PRO A 173 23.81 -10.34 11.14
CA PRO A 173 22.94 -9.24 10.74
C PRO A 173 21.57 -9.72 10.26
N VAL A 174 20.51 -9.02 10.65
CA VAL A 174 19.12 -9.34 10.30
C VAL A 174 18.40 -8.07 9.84
N PHE A 175 17.74 -8.11 8.68
CA PHE A 175 16.79 -7.06 8.30
C PHE A 175 15.38 -7.42 8.75
N VAL A 176 14.73 -6.48 9.45
CA VAL A 176 13.30 -6.58 9.81
C VAL A 176 12.55 -5.43 9.14
N HIS A 177 11.77 -5.74 8.09
CA HIS A 177 11.14 -4.70 7.30
C HIS A 177 9.88 -5.14 6.56
N ALA A 178 8.81 -4.36 6.77
CA ALA A 178 7.43 -4.64 6.34
C ALA A 178 6.86 -5.97 6.90
N GLY A 179 5.55 -6.12 6.82
CA GLY A 179 4.85 -7.32 7.31
C GLY A 179 3.40 -7.36 6.85
N PRO A 180 3.13 -7.45 5.54
CA PRO A 180 1.77 -7.59 5.03
C PRO A 180 1.20 -8.96 5.39
N PHE A 181 -0.12 -9.06 5.51
CA PHE A 181 -0.75 -10.36 5.72
C PHE A 181 -0.53 -11.35 4.56
N ALA A 182 -0.47 -12.63 4.89
CA ALA A 182 -0.29 -13.72 3.91
C ALA A 182 -1.60 -14.25 3.32
N ASN A 183 -2.78 -13.77 3.77
CA ASN A 183 -4.09 -14.16 3.21
C ASN A 183 -4.56 -13.16 2.14
N ILE A 184 -4.72 -11.89 2.50
CA ILE A 184 -5.20 -10.80 1.62
C ILE A 184 -4.08 -10.11 0.83
N ALA A 185 -2.82 -10.36 1.21
CA ALA A 185 -1.62 -9.91 0.50
C ALA A 185 -0.63 -11.08 0.37
N HIS A 186 0.66 -10.76 0.12
CA HIS A 186 1.68 -11.74 -0.25
C HIS A 186 2.46 -12.34 0.94
N GLY A 187 2.42 -11.74 2.14
CA GLY A 187 2.96 -12.40 3.33
C GLY A 187 4.48 -12.49 3.42
N ASN A 188 5.22 -11.55 2.81
CA ASN A 188 6.69 -11.55 2.85
C ASN A 188 7.24 -10.20 3.33
N SER A 189 8.48 -10.22 3.81
CA SER A 189 9.28 -9.01 4.03
C SER A 189 9.50 -8.22 2.73
N SER A 190 9.94 -6.98 2.85
CA SER A 190 10.08 -6.10 1.67
C SER A 190 11.10 -6.58 0.64
N ILE A 191 10.83 -6.31 -0.64
CA ILE A 191 11.78 -6.49 -1.75
C ILE A 191 13.06 -5.69 -1.52
N LEU A 192 12.95 -4.46 -1.01
CA LEU A 192 14.12 -3.60 -0.81
C LEU A 192 15.10 -4.19 0.22
N ALA A 193 14.61 -4.80 1.30
CA ALA A 193 15.43 -5.49 2.28
C ALA A 193 16.20 -6.66 1.65
N ASP A 194 15.53 -7.51 0.87
CA ASP A 194 16.19 -8.63 0.18
C ASP A 194 17.25 -8.15 -0.81
N ARG A 195 16.98 -7.09 -1.58
CA ARG A 195 17.95 -6.53 -2.54
C ARG A 195 19.19 -5.96 -1.85
N ILE A 196 19.01 -5.25 -0.73
CA ILE A 196 20.13 -4.73 0.06
C ILE A 196 20.91 -5.89 0.67
N ALA A 197 20.23 -6.89 1.25
CA ALA A 197 20.87 -8.08 1.81
C ALA A 197 21.70 -8.83 0.77
N LEU A 198 21.15 -9.06 -0.43
CA LEU A 198 21.85 -9.75 -1.51
C LEU A 198 23.06 -8.97 -2.04
N LYS A 199 23.04 -7.64 -1.93
CA LYS A 199 24.19 -6.80 -2.28
C LYS A 199 25.26 -6.78 -1.19
N LEU A 200 24.88 -6.85 0.09
CA LEU A 200 25.82 -6.85 1.22
C LEU A 200 26.42 -8.24 1.51
N ALA A 201 25.66 -9.31 1.27
CA ALA A 201 26.11 -10.69 1.44
C ALA A 201 26.70 -11.29 0.15
N GLY A 202 26.60 -10.56 -0.97
CA GLY A 202 27.22 -10.94 -2.24
C GLY A 202 28.74 -10.81 -2.18
N ILE A 203 29.37 -11.17 -3.30
CA ILE A 203 30.82 -11.05 -3.50
C ILE A 203 31.15 -9.73 -4.20
N GLU A 204 32.27 -9.11 -3.83
CA GLU A 204 32.88 -8.00 -4.58
C GLU A 204 33.58 -8.51 -5.86
N ASP A 205 33.95 -7.59 -6.77
CA ASP A 205 34.50 -7.95 -8.10
C ASP A 205 35.83 -8.76 -8.04
N ASP A 206 36.55 -8.70 -6.92
CA ASP A 206 37.80 -9.43 -6.66
C ASP A 206 37.62 -10.72 -5.84
N GLU A 207 36.38 -11.04 -5.43
CA GLU A 207 36.05 -12.18 -4.59
C GLU A 207 35.50 -13.37 -5.39
N THR A 208 35.67 -14.57 -4.85
CA THR A 208 35.21 -15.80 -5.52
C THR A 208 34.00 -16.40 -4.83
N ARG A 209 33.01 -16.81 -5.64
CA ARG A 209 31.76 -17.42 -5.16
C ARG A 209 31.98 -18.65 -4.27
N GLU A 210 33.07 -19.39 -4.48
CA GLU A 210 33.40 -20.60 -3.71
C GLU A 210 33.91 -20.31 -2.30
N LYS A 211 34.46 -19.11 -2.05
CA LYS A 211 35.14 -18.79 -0.80
C LYS A 211 34.46 -17.68 -0.02
N ASP A 212 33.89 -16.70 -0.70
CA ASP A 212 33.53 -15.41 -0.10
C ASP A 212 32.02 -15.11 -0.21
N ALA A 213 31.24 -15.95 -0.92
CA ALA A 213 29.81 -15.74 -1.05
C ALA A 213 29.07 -16.01 0.27
N GLY A 214 28.38 -14.98 0.77
CA GLY A 214 27.34 -15.13 1.77
C GLY A 214 26.03 -15.64 1.16
N TYR A 215 25.03 -15.82 2.02
CA TYR A 215 23.69 -16.19 1.63
C TYR A 215 22.66 -15.33 2.34
N VAL A 216 21.51 -15.14 1.71
CA VAL A 216 20.37 -14.42 2.29
C VAL A 216 19.26 -15.43 2.53
N VAL A 217 18.85 -15.56 3.78
CA VAL A 217 17.66 -16.34 4.16
C VAL A 217 16.50 -15.37 4.33
N THR A 218 15.39 -15.65 3.66
CA THR A 218 14.12 -14.92 3.78
C THR A 218 12.99 -15.94 3.95
N GLU A 219 11.84 -15.49 4.43
CA GLU A 219 10.70 -16.37 4.71
C GLU A 219 9.39 -15.87 4.10
N ALA A 220 8.40 -16.76 4.12
CA ALA A 220 7.03 -16.49 3.70
C ALA A 220 6.06 -16.95 4.78
N GLY A 221 5.06 -16.13 5.08
CA GLY A 221 4.05 -16.45 6.09
C GLY A 221 3.10 -17.57 5.66
N PHE A 222 2.55 -18.33 6.62
CA PHE A 222 1.77 -19.54 6.40
C PHE A 222 2.56 -20.71 5.77
N GLY A 223 1.85 -21.69 5.20
CA GLY A 223 2.43 -22.84 4.52
C GLY A 223 2.84 -22.53 3.08
N ALA A 224 3.41 -23.54 2.43
CA ALA A 224 3.87 -23.44 1.05
C ALA A 224 2.73 -23.21 0.03
N ASP A 225 1.51 -23.61 0.39
CA ASP A 225 0.27 -23.44 -0.36
C ASP A 225 -0.24 -22.00 -0.41
N ALA A 226 0.27 -21.11 0.45
CA ALA A 226 -0.13 -19.71 0.49
C ALA A 226 1.07 -18.75 0.43
N GLY A 227 1.99 -18.82 1.40
CA GLY A 227 3.10 -17.89 1.48
C GLY A 227 4.12 -18.11 0.38
N LEU A 228 4.54 -19.36 0.19
CA LEU A 228 5.57 -19.70 -0.77
C LEU A 228 5.07 -19.52 -2.21
N GLU A 229 3.83 -19.92 -2.50
CA GLU A 229 3.17 -19.65 -3.79
C GLU A 229 3.22 -18.16 -4.11
N LYS A 230 2.77 -17.28 -3.21
CA LYS A 230 2.81 -15.83 -3.42
C LYS A 230 4.23 -15.26 -3.48
N PHE A 231 5.19 -15.87 -2.80
CA PHE A 231 6.60 -15.50 -2.95
C PHE A 231 7.08 -15.73 -4.40
N PHE A 232 6.77 -16.90 -4.98
CA PHE A 232 7.13 -17.23 -6.37
C PHE A 232 6.28 -16.52 -7.44
N ASP A 233 4.99 -16.32 -7.20
CA ASP A 233 4.11 -15.76 -8.23
C ASP A 233 3.98 -14.24 -8.17
N ILE A 234 4.28 -13.63 -7.01
CA ILE A 234 4.19 -12.18 -6.82
C ILE A 234 5.57 -11.59 -6.54
N LYS A 235 6.20 -11.93 -5.41
CA LYS A 235 7.40 -11.20 -4.92
C LYS A 235 8.59 -11.37 -5.86
N THR A 236 8.92 -12.59 -6.29
CA THR A 236 10.04 -12.85 -7.23
C THR A 236 9.78 -12.25 -8.61
N ARG A 237 8.55 -12.37 -9.14
CA ARG A 237 8.14 -11.73 -10.41
C ARG A 237 8.27 -10.21 -10.38
N VAL A 238 7.86 -9.57 -9.29
CA VAL A 238 7.92 -8.11 -9.13
C VAL A 238 9.33 -7.61 -8.83
N SER A 239 10.12 -8.36 -8.06
CA SER A 239 11.50 -7.99 -7.70
C SER A 239 12.53 -8.31 -8.78
N GLY A 240 12.25 -9.30 -9.63
CA GLY A 240 13.23 -9.90 -10.53
C GLY A 240 14.24 -10.82 -9.83
N LEU A 241 14.04 -11.12 -8.55
CA LEU A 241 14.90 -12.03 -7.78
C LEU A 241 14.42 -13.48 -7.95
N SER A 242 15.35 -14.43 -7.91
CA SER A 242 15.05 -15.87 -7.96
C SER A 242 15.76 -16.57 -6.80
N PRO A 243 15.08 -17.46 -6.05
CA PRO A 243 15.71 -18.22 -4.98
C PRO A 243 16.54 -19.39 -5.53
N ASP A 244 17.74 -19.60 -4.97
CA ASP A 244 18.59 -20.73 -5.33
C ASP A 244 18.19 -22.05 -4.64
N ALA A 245 17.54 -21.97 -3.48
CA ALA A 245 17.09 -23.11 -2.70
C ALA A 245 15.83 -22.78 -1.88
N VAL A 246 15.08 -23.82 -1.51
CA VAL A 246 13.90 -23.73 -0.63
C VAL A 246 14.06 -24.70 0.53
N VAL A 247 13.80 -24.21 1.74
CA VAL A 247 13.75 -25.02 2.96
C VAL A 247 12.31 -25.14 3.43
N LEU A 248 11.78 -26.37 3.47
CA LEU A 248 10.44 -26.65 3.99
C LEU A 248 10.53 -27.12 5.44
N VAL A 249 10.06 -26.28 6.36
CA VAL A 249 10.04 -26.60 7.79
C VAL A 249 8.86 -27.52 8.09
N ALA A 250 9.13 -28.67 8.70
CA ALA A 250 8.12 -29.61 9.17
C ALA A 250 8.47 -30.14 10.56
N THR A 251 7.46 -30.47 11.36
CA THR A 251 7.65 -31.09 12.69
C THR A 251 6.87 -32.39 12.78
N VAL A 252 7.41 -33.37 13.53
CA VAL A 252 6.73 -34.66 13.77
C VAL A 252 5.34 -34.47 14.40
N LYS A 253 5.18 -33.46 15.27
CA LYS A 253 3.87 -33.13 15.88
C LYS A 253 2.88 -32.63 14.84
N ALA A 254 3.28 -31.70 13.97
CA ALA A 254 2.41 -31.21 12.90
C ALA A 254 2.00 -32.33 11.93
N LEU A 255 2.95 -33.20 11.54
CA LEU A 255 2.65 -34.33 10.66
C LEU A 255 1.68 -35.33 11.30
N LYS A 256 1.84 -35.64 12.59
CA LYS A 256 0.88 -36.50 13.32
C LYS A 256 -0.51 -35.85 13.40
N LEU A 257 -0.59 -34.55 13.68
CA LEU A 257 -1.85 -33.82 13.71
C LEU A 257 -2.59 -33.90 12.36
N HIS A 258 -1.88 -33.62 11.26
CA HIS A 258 -2.45 -33.75 9.91
C HIS A 258 -2.76 -35.20 9.51
N GLY A 259 -2.10 -36.18 10.14
CA GLY A 259 -2.37 -37.61 9.97
C GLY A 259 -3.50 -38.17 10.83
N GLY A 260 -4.29 -37.33 11.52
CA GLY A 260 -5.38 -37.78 12.40
C GLY A 260 -4.95 -38.23 13.80
N GLY A 261 -3.72 -37.89 14.20
CA GLY A 261 -3.22 -38.08 15.56
C GLY A 261 -3.92 -37.16 16.57
N PRO A 262 -3.67 -37.37 17.89
CA PRO A 262 -4.31 -36.59 18.94
C PRO A 262 -4.01 -35.09 18.82
N GLU A 263 -4.97 -34.26 19.23
CA GLU A 263 -4.82 -32.80 19.20
C GLU A 263 -3.57 -32.35 19.96
N VAL A 264 -2.77 -31.51 19.30
CA VAL A 264 -1.59 -30.91 19.91
C VAL A 264 -2.07 -29.75 20.77
N CYS A 265 -2.02 -29.91 22.10
CA CYS A 265 -2.39 -28.85 23.03
C CYS A 265 -1.39 -27.69 22.90
N LEU A 266 -1.79 -26.62 22.20
CA LEU A 266 -1.11 -25.33 22.25
C LEU A 266 -1.49 -24.68 23.59
N PHE A 267 -0.50 -24.38 24.43
CA PHE A 267 -0.72 -23.56 25.61
C PHE A 267 -1.15 -22.16 25.14
N ASN A 268 -2.46 -21.90 25.17
CA ASN A 268 -3.01 -20.56 24.96
C ASN A 268 -2.67 -19.70 26.17
N PHE A 269 -1.63 -18.88 26.07
CA PHE A 269 -1.57 -17.65 26.84
C PHE A 269 -2.50 -16.64 26.16
N PHE A 270 -3.65 -16.39 26.78
CA PHE A 270 -4.46 -15.21 26.54
C PHE A 270 -3.96 -14.06 27.42
#